data_AF-Q9UUY5-F1
#
_entry.id   AF-Q9UUY5-F1
#
_cell.length_a   1.000
_cell.length_b   1.000
_cell.length_c   1.000
_cell.angle_alpha   90.00
_cell.angle_beta   90.00
_cell.angle_gamma   90.00
#
_symmetry.space_group_name_H-M   'P 1'
#
loop_
_entity.id
_entity.type
_entity.pdbx_description
1 polymer ?
#
loop_
_entity_poly.entity_id
_entity_poly.type
_entity_poly.pdbx_seq_one_letter_code
_entity_poly.pdbx_strand_id
1 'polypeptide(L)'
;LSAQYCDGLRGPLVIYDPLDPYKYLYDVDDESTVITLADWYHYVSTNPPAGPPSPSSTLINGLGRYQGGPNSTLAVVGVTQGKRYRFRLIYISCDSNFVFSIDQHKMTIIEAGGNNVNPLIVDSVQVFAGQRYSIVVNANQKVDNYWIRAAPNTVPPGFDNGRNSAILRYKGAPTVDPTTPLVESTQPMVETNLHARENPSALGKHVPGGADINYTLDVTFNAGLLEVNGTSFVAPGVPVLLQILSGAKKASDLLPKGSIYELAPYKSVELVIPGGAIGGGHPVHLHGHSFSVVRSAGNSSYNYANPVRRDVVNIGTTSSDQTTIRFYT
;
A
#
# COMPACT_ATOMS: atom_id res chain seq x y z
N LEU A 1 15.13 -7.74 16.05
CA LEU A 1 13.77 -7.17 15.96
C LEU A 1 13.12 -7.78 14.72
N SER A 2 11.95 -8.41 14.88
CA SER A 2 11.23 -9.19 13.84
C SER A 2 9.96 -8.42 13.45
N ALA A 3 8.77 -8.98 13.66
CA ALA A 3 7.47 -8.37 13.38
C ALA A 3 7.00 -7.28 14.38
N GLN A 4 7.92 -6.54 15.01
CA GLN A 4 7.60 -5.60 16.12
C GLN A 4 6.60 -4.50 15.73
N TYR A 5 6.60 -4.04 14.48
CA TYR A 5 5.68 -2.97 14.06
C TYR A 5 4.21 -3.42 14.13
N CYS A 6 3.95 -4.74 14.10
CA CYS A 6 2.62 -5.32 14.29
C CYS A 6 2.10 -5.15 15.72
N ASP A 7 3.00 -5.08 16.69
CA ASP A 7 2.67 -4.80 18.09
C ASP A 7 2.40 -3.29 18.34
N GLY A 8 2.47 -2.45 17.30
CA GLY A 8 1.99 -1.07 17.34
C GLY A 8 3.04 0.02 17.10
N LEU A 9 4.33 -0.32 16.92
CA LEU A 9 5.36 0.69 16.62
C LEU A 9 5.32 1.09 15.13
N ARG A 10 4.29 1.84 14.76
CA ARG A 10 4.00 2.30 13.39
C ARG A 10 3.17 3.59 13.44
N GLY A 11 3.35 4.47 12.46
CA GLY A 11 2.63 5.73 12.40
C GLY A 11 2.84 6.45 11.06
N PRO A 12 2.01 7.47 10.78
CA PRO A 12 2.12 8.24 9.54
C PRO A 12 3.28 9.25 9.59
N LEU A 13 3.86 9.54 8.43
CA LEU A 13 4.76 10.67 8.22
C LEU A 13 4.32 11.39 6.95
N VAL A 14 4.01 12.69 7.07
CA VAL A 14 3.59 13.54 5.94
C VAL A 14 4.63 14.63 5.76
N ILE A 15 5.17 14.73 4.55
CA ILE A 15 6.04 15.82 4.13
C ILE A 15 5.24 16.71 3.18
N TYR A 16 4.92 17.93 3.63
CA TYR A 16 4.15 18.89 2.84
C TYR A 16 5.05 19.61 1.83
N ASP A 17 4.52 19.83 0.62
CA ASP A 17 5.16 20.67 -0.39
C ASP A 17 4.49 22.07 -0.41
N PRO A 18 5.21 23.16 -0.08
CA PRO A 18 4.68 24.52 -0.19
C PRO A 18 4.20 24.88 -1.61
N LEU A 19 4.76 24.24 -2.63
CA LEU A 19 4.49 24.42 -4.05
C LEU A 19 3.75 23.23 -4.67
N ASP A 20 3.00 22.48 -3.85
CA ASP A 20 2.28 21.29 -4.28
C ASP A 20 1.46 21.56 -5.57
N PRO A 21 1.69 20.81 -6.66
CA PRO A 21 1.05 21.07 -7.94
C PRO A 21 -0.46 20.86 -7.92
N TYR A 22 -1.00 20.19 -6.90
CA TYR A 22 -2.42 19.89 -6.73
C TYR A 22 -3.09 20.72 -5.66
N LYS A 23 -2.41 21.71 -5.08
CA LYS A 23 -2.97 22.59 -4.04
C LYS A 23 -4.32 23.23 -4.42
N TYR A 24 -4.58 23.43 -5.72
CA TYR A 24 -5.84 23.98 -6.22
C TYR A 24 -7.01 22.98 -6.21
N LEU A 25 -6.76 21.67 -6.07
CA LEU A 25 -7.77 20.62 -6.09
C LEU A 25 -8.50 20.43 -4.75
N TYR A 26 -7.96 20.96 -3.65
CA TYR A 26 -8.50 20.79 -2.31
C TYR A 26 -8.46 22.10 -1.51
N ASP A 27 -9.21 22.13 -0.41
CA ASP A 27 -9.30 23.28 0.49
C ASP A 27 -8.69 22.99 1.87
N VAL A 28 -8.59 21.71 2.26
CA VAL A 28 -8.08 21.26 3.56
C VAL A 28 -7.12 20.09 3.35
N ASP A 29 -5.93 20.21 3.94
CA ASP A 29 -4.87 19.20 4.01
C ASP A 29 -4.04 19.46 5.28
N ASP A 30 -4.35 18.72 6.34
CA ASP A 30 -3.76 18.88 7.67
C ASP A 30 -3.82 17.53 8.42
N GLU A 31 -3.50 17.51 9.71
CA GLU A 31 -3.53 16.27 10.52
C GLU A 31 -4.90 15.58 10.50
N SER A 32 -5.99 16.34 10.43
CA SER A 32 -7.36 15.79 10.43
C SER A 32 -7.71 15.05 9.13
N THR A 33 -6.91 15.22 8.08
CA THR A 33 -7.11 14.54 6.80
C THR A 33 -6.24 13.30 6.63
N VAL A 34 -5.45 12.93 7.64
CA VAL A 34 -4.71 11.66 7.64
C VAL A 34 -5.65 10.51 8.03
N ILE A 35 -5.66 9.45 7.21
CA ILE A 35 -6.42 8.22 7.46
C ILE A 35 -5.45 7.03 7.46
N THR A 36 -5.16 6.48 8.64
CA THR A 36 -4.36 5.26 8.77
C THR A 36 -5.25 4.03 8.79
N LEU A 37 -4.78 2.96 8.14
CA LEU A 37 -5.46 1.66 8.12
C LEU A 37 -4.51 0.58 8.59
N ALA A 38 -4.94 -0.17 9.62
CA ALA A 38 -4.13 -1.16 10.30
C ALA A 38 -4.94 -2.44 10.58
N ASP A 39 -4.28 -3.57 10.46
CA ASP A 39 -4.69 -4.84 11.06
C ASP A 39 -4.27 -4.88 12.54
N TRP A 40 -5.13 -5.39 13.41
CA TRP A 40 -4.84 -5.48 14.84
C TRP A 40 -5.09 -6.88 15.40
N TYR A 41 -4.15 -7.35 16.20
CA TYR A 41 -4.12 -8.70 16.74
C TYR A 41 -4.26 -8.65 18.26
N HIS A 42 -5.07 -9.55 18.83
CA HIS A 42 -5.18 -9.71 20.30
C HIS A 42 -4.07 -10.57 20.91
N TYR A 43 -3.11 -11.01 20.09
CA TYR A 43 -1.90 -11.70 20.49
C TYR A 43 -0.67 -10.88 20.08
N VAL A 44 0.44 -11.10 20.78
CA VAL A 44 1.72 -10.44 20.47
C VAL A 44 2.47 -11.17 19.36
N SER A 45 3.23 -10.43 18.55
CA SER A 45 3.91 -10.98 17.36
C SER A 45 4.94 -12.08 17.68
N THR A 46 5.42 -12.15 18.93
CA THR A 46 6.38 -13.17 19.40
C THR A 46 5.72 -14.49 19.82
N ASN A 47 4.40 -14.51 19.95
CA ASN A 47 3.64 -15.72 20.30
C ASN A 47 2.34 -15.79 19.45
N PRO A 48 2.45 -15.87 18.11
CA PRO A 48 1.29 -15.98 17.25
C PRO A 48 0.65 -17.37 17.34
N PRO A 49 -0.67 -17.49 17.09
CA PRO A 49 -1.32 -18.76 16.83
C PRO A 49 -0.66 -19.50 15.65
N ALA A 50 -0.87 -20.81 15.57
CA ALA A 50 -0.43 -21.58 14.41
C ALA A 50 -1.21 -21.19 13.14
N GLY A 51 -0.49 -21.06 12.02
CA GLY A 51 -1.05 -20.72 10.71
C GLY A 51 -0.81 -19.25 10.31
N PRO A 52 -1.41 -18.81 9.19
CA PRO A 52 -1.30 -17.43 8.72
C PRO A 52 -1.86 -16.44 9.75
N PRO A 53 -1.29 -15.22 9.86
CA PRO A 53 -1.83 -14.19 10.74
C PRO A 53 -3.29 -13.86 10.41
N SER A 54 -4.15 -13.94 11.42
CA SER A 54 -5.56 -13.55 11.31
C SER A 54 -5.84 -12.35 12.23
N PRO A 55 -6.10 -11.15 11.67
CA PRO A 55 -6.37 -9.98 12.49
C PRO A 55 -7.72 -10.08 13.19
N SER A 56 -7.75 -9.63 14.44
CA SER A 56 -8.96 -9.55 15.27
C SER A 56 -9.85 -8.37 14.86
N SER A 57 -9.23 -7.26 14.44
CA SER A 57 -9.94 -6.07 13.96
C SER A 57 -9.16 -5.30 12.91
N THR A 58 -9.91 -4.54 12.10
CA THR A 58 -9.36 -3.42 11.33
C THR A 58 -9.48 -2.16 12.17
N LEU A 59 -8.38 -1.42 12.28
CA LEU A 59 -8.35 -0.10 12.88
C LEU A 59 -8.27 0.97 11.79
N ILE A 60 -9.19 1.92 11.85
CA ILE A 60 -9.14 3.16 11.07
C ILE A 60 -8.83 4.27 12.06
N ASN A 61 -7.74 5.01 11.85
CA ASN A 61 -7.22 6.00 12.81
C ASN A 61 -7.11 5.47 14.25
N GLY A 62 -6.64 4.22 14.40
CA GLY A 62 -6.38 3.58 15.69
C GLY A 62 -7.62 3.02 16.40
N LEU A 63 -8.82 3.18 15.83
CA LEU A 63 -10.08 2.71 16.42
C LEU A 63 -10.78 1.70 15.52
N GLY A 64 -11.48 0.75 16.13
CA GLY A 64 -12.21 -0.29 15.41
C GLY A 64 -13.01 -1.19 16.34
N ARG A 65 -13.73 -2.13 15.74
CA ARG A 65 -14.54 -3.17 16.42
C ARG A 65 -14.12 -4.55 15.91
N TYR A 66 -14.25 -5.56 16.77
CA TYR A 66 -14.03 -6.97 16.42
C TYR A 66 -15.30 -7.80 16.62
N GLN A 67 -15.34 -8.98 16.00
CA GLN A 67 -16.51 -9.86 16.06
C GLN A 67 -16.72 -10.40 17.48
N GLY A 68 -17.93 -10.24 18.02
CA GLY A 68 -18.24 -10.61 19.41
C GLY A 68 -17.65 -9.66 20.46
N GLY A 69 -17.00 -8.57 20.04
CA GLY A 69 -16.46 -7.56 20.94
C GLY A 69 -17.48 -6.53 21.44
N PRO A 70 -17.07 -5.66 22.38
CA PRO A 70 -17.92 -4.56 22.84
C PRO A 70 -18.18 -3.55 21.72
N ASN A 71 -19.22 -2.74 21.90
CA ASN A 71 -19.54 -1.63 21.00
C ASN A 71 -18.55 -0.46 21.18
N SER A 72 -17.30 -0.66 20.75
CA SER A 72 -16.21 0.30 20.91
C SER A 72 -16.43 1.55 20.05
N THR A 73 -15.88 2.68 20.50
CA THR A 73 -15.91 3.93 19.74
C THR A 73 -15.22 3.76 18.38
N LEU A 74 -15.85 4.29 17.33
CA LEU A 74 -15.28 4.33 15.98
C LEU A 74 -14.59 5.67 15.73
N ALA A 75 -13.59 5.66 14.85
CA ALA A 75 -12.98 6.90 14.38
C ALA A 75 -14.02 7.77 13.64
N VAL A 76 -13.88 9.08 13.81
CA VAL A 76 -14.72 10.08 13.15
C VAL A 76 -13.82 11.03 12.36
N VAL A 77 -14.07 11.12 11.06
CA VAL A 77 -13.44 12.07 10.15
C VAL A 77 -14.43 13.19 9.88
N GLY A 78 -14.13 14.40 10.34
CA GLY A 78 -15.03 15.55 10.24
C GLY A 78 -14.88 16.29 8.92
N VAL A 79 -16.00 16.60 8.26
CA VAL A 79 -16.01 17.42 7.03
C VAL A 79 -17.05 18.53 7.10
N THR A 80 -16.82 19.62 6.38
CA THR A 80 -17.79 20.70 6.19
C THR A 80 -18.32 20.63 4.76
N GLN A 81 -19.65 20.66 4.62
CA GLN A 81 -20.30 20.63 3.32
C GLN A 81 -19.74 21.74 2.40
N GLY A 82 -19.47 21.40 1.14
CA GLY A 82 -18.94 22.29 0.12
C GLY A 82 -17.42 22.44 0.10
N LYS A 83 -16.69 21.90 1.09
CA LYS A 83 -15.22 21.84 1.08
C LYS A 83 -14.69 20.56 0.42
N ARG A 84 -13.48 20.64 -0.11
CA ARG A 84 -12.71 19.55 -0.69
C ARG A 84 -11.54 19.19 0.23
N TYR A 85 -11.37 17.92 0.51
CA TYR A 85 -10.38 17.41 1.46
C TYR A 85 -9.37 16.54 0.73
N ARG A 86 -8.07 16.78 0.92
CA ARG A 86 -7.04 15.81 0.56
C ARG A 86 -6.87 14.83 1.70
N PHE A 87 -7.55 13.69 1.64
CA PHE A 87 -7.31 12.61 2.58
C PHE A 87 -6.05 11.84 2.20
N ARG A 88 -5.16 11.63 3.18
CA ARG A 88 -3.90 10.90 3.02
C ARG A 88 -4.09 9.51 3.61
N LEU A 89 -4.35 8.54 2.74
CA LEU A 89 -4.53 7.14 3.13
C LEU A 89 -3.15 6.51 3.34
N ILE A 90 -2.89 5.98 4.53
CA ILE A 90 -1.61 5.38 4.90
C ILE A 90 -1.86 3.98 5.45
N TYR A 91 -1.37 2.98 4.72
CA TYR A 91 -1.59 1.58 5.05
C TYR A 91 -0.44 1.04 5.86
N ILE A 92 -0.66 1.03 7.17
CA ILE A 92 0.31 0.58 8.17
C ILE A 92 0.07 -0.89 8.55
N SER A 93 -0.60 -1.65 7.69
CA SER A 93 -0.91 -3.08 7.86
C SER A 93 0.34 -3.96 7.95
N CYS A 94 0.25 -5.06 8.69
CA CYS A 94 1.26 -6.11 8.74
C CYS A 94 1.10 -7.18 7.68
N ASP A 95 -0.15 -7.47 7.31
CA ASP A 95 -0.49 -8.57 6.40
C ASP A 95 -1.63 -8.16 5.46
N SER A 96 -2.79 -7.82 6.03
CA SER A 96 -4.01 -7.59 5.23
C SER A 96 -3.86 -6.47 4.21
N ASN A 97 -4.35 -6.71 2.99
CA ASN A 97 -4.78 -5.61 2.13
C ASN A 97 -6.24 -5.27 2.45
N PHE A 98 -6.63 -4.04 2.13
CA PHE A 98 -8.01 -3.58 2.31
C PHE A 98 -8.58 -3.03 1.02
N VAL A 99 -9.88 -3.20 0.84
CA VAL A 99 -10.68 -2.43 -0.10
C VAL A 99 -11.33 -1.27 0.67
N PHE A 100 -10.86 -0.06 0.37
CA PHE A 100 -11.31 1.18 0.99
C PHE A 100 -12.36 1.90 0.15
N SER A 101 -13.41 2.40 0.79
CA SER A 101 -14.40 3.27 0.18
C SER A 101 -15.06 4.19 1.20
N ILE A 102 -15.78 5.19 0.70
CA ILE A 102 -16.61 6.09 1.50
C ILE A 102 -17.99 6.09 0.87
N ASP A 103 -19.01 5.72 1.65
CA ASP A 103 -20.38 5.62 1.15
C ASP A 103 -20.82 6.91 0.46
N GLN A 104 -21.36 6.79 -0.75
CA GLN A 104 -21.89 7.90 -1.56
C GLN A 104 -20.86 8.98 -1.95
N HIS A 105 -19.56 8.72 -1.81
CA HIS A 105 -18.50 9.64 -2.22
C HIS A 105 -17.57 8.99 -3.24
N LYS A 106 -17.33 9.70 -4.34
CA LYS A 106 -16.19 9.42 -5.21
C LYS A 106 -14.92 10.03 -4.64
N MET A 107 -13.79 9.47 -5.04
CA MET A 107 -12.45 9.86 -4.62
C MET A 107 -11.62 10.15 -5.87
N THR A 108 -10.85 11.24 -5.86
CA THR A 108 -9.89 11.54 -6.94
C THR A 108 -8.48 11.28 -6.44
N ILE A 109 -7.84 10.20 -6.86
CA ILE A 109 -6.44 9.90 -6.54
C ILE A 109 -5.55 10.92 -7.22
N ILE A 110 -4.65 11.54 -6.46
CA ILE A 110 -3.67 12.53 -6.95
C ILE A 110 -2.22 12.15 -6.59
N GLU A 111 -2.02 11.18 -5.70
CA GLU A 111 -0.69 10.71 -5.27
C GLU A 111 -0.73 9.20 -5.02
N ALA A 112 0.33 8.48 -5.38
CA ALA A 112 0.55 7.08 -5.06
C ALA A 112 1.99 6.87 -4.57
N GLY A 113 2.16 6.28 -3.39
CA GLY A 113 3.49 5.99 -2.83
C GLY A 113 4.41 7.22 -2.72
N GLY A 114 3.87 8.40 -2.40
CA GLY A 114 4.65 9.65 -2.32
C GLY A 114 4.94 10.32 -3.67
N ASN A 115 4.45 9.77 -4.79
CA ASN A 115 4.65 10.32 -6.13
C ASN A 115 3.33 10.90 -6.66
N ASN A 116 3.38 12.08 -7.25
CA ASN A 116 2.21 12.69 -7.89
C ASN A 116 1.79 11.88 -9.13
N VAL A 117 0.49 11.65 -9.26
CA VAL A 117 -0.11 10.94 -10.41
C VAL A 117 -1.18 11.81 -11.02
N ASN A 118 -1.42 11.67 -12.32
CA ASN A 118 -2.54 12.35 -12.97
C ASN A 118 -3.85 12.01 -12.24
N PRO A 119 -4.75 13.00 -12.00
CA PRO A 119 -5.98 12.77 -11.24
C PRO A 119 -6.82 11.61 -11.80
N LEU A 120 -7.09 10.61 -10.97
CA LEU A 120 -7.89 9.43 -11.32
C LEU A 120 -9.11 9.33 -10.40
N ILE A 121 -10.31 9.40 -10.98
CA ILE A 121 -11.56 9.28 -10.22
C ILE A 121 -11.91 7.80 -10.03
N VAL A 122 -12.19 7.41 -8.79
CA VAL A 122 -12.55 6.05 -8.37
C VAL A 122 -13.64 6.10 -7.29
N ASP A 123 -14.31 4.98 -7.03
CA ASP A 123 -15.24 4.82 -5.89
C ASP A 123 -14.76 3.79 -4.85
N SER A 124 -13.71 3.03 -5.16
CA SER A 124 -12.98 2.21 -4.19
C SER A 124 -11.49 2.13 -4.51
N VAL A 125 -10.68 1.85 -3.50
CA VAL A 125 -9.23 1.64 -3.63
C VAL A 125 -8.87 0.34 -2.93
N GLN A 126 -8.40 -0.67 -3.68
CA GLN A 126 -7.69 -1.80 -3.09
C GLN A 126 -6.24 -1.42 -2.86
N VAL A 127 -5.71 -1.78 -1.69
CA VAL A 127 -4.43 -1.24 -1.27
C VAL A 127 -3.79 -2.11 -0.21
N PHE A 128 -2.48 -2.26 -0.37
CA PHE A 128 -1.68 -3.27 0.27
C PHE A 128 -0.79 -2.67 1.37
N ALA A 129 -0.26 -3.52 2.23
CA ALA A 129 0.64 -3.14 3.32
C ALA A 129 1.79 -2.22 2.81
N GLY A 130 1.99 -1.08 3.48
CA GLY A 130 3.02 -0.10 3.15
C GLY A 130 2.68 0.89 2.04
N GLN A 131 1.57 0.70 1.31
CA GLN A 131 1.15 1.65 0.27
C GLN A 131 0.50 2.91 0.86
N ARG A 132 0.55 4.00 0.09
CA ARG A 132 -0.13 5.27 0.40
C ARG A 132 -0.80 5.83 -0.83
N TYR A 133 -1.92 6.51 -0.63
CA TYR A 133 -2.59 7.30 -1.65
C TYR A 133 -3.09 8.62 -1.05
N SER A 134 -2.88 9.72 -1.77
CA SER A 134 -3.66 10.95 -1.50
C SER A 134 -4.90 10.93 -2.41
N ILE A 135 -6.07 11.05 -1.80
CA ILE A 135 -7.36 11.16 -2.48
C ILE A 135 -7.99 12.51 -2.16
N VAL A 136 -8.60 13.13 -3.17
CA VAL A 136 -9.46 14.31 -2.98
C VAL A 136 -10.90 13.84 -2.89
N VAL A 137 -11.58 14.21 -1.80
CA VAL A 137 -13.01 13.96 -1.59
C VAL A 137 -13.72 15.30 -1.49
N ASN A 138 -14.77 15.47 -2.28
CA ASN A 138 -15.64 16.63 -2.20
C ASN A 138 -16.76 16.33 -1.20
N ALA A 139 -16.89 17.14 -0.15
CA ALA A 139 -17.97 17.04 0.82
C ALA A 139 -19.27 17.64 0.26
N ASN A 140 -19.77 17.09 -0.84
CA ASN A 140 -20.90 17.61 -1.62
C ASN A 140 -22.21 16.85 -1.39
N GLN A 141 -22.22 15.85 -0.50
CA GLN A 141 -23.44 15.13 -0.15
C GLN A 141 -24.26 15.91 0.89
N LYS A 142 -25.46 15.41 1.19
CA LYS A 142 -26.31 15.95 2.26
C LYS A 142 -25.55 15.93 3.59
N VAL A 143 -25.81 16.90 4.46
CA VAL A 143 -25.27 16.87 5.83
C VAL A 143 -25.83 15.64 6.56
N ASP A 144 -24.99 14.62 6.72
CA ASP A 144 -25.30 13.36 7.39
C ASP A 144 -24.00 12.64 7.85
N ASN A 145 -24.15 11.43 8.35
CA ASN A 145 -23.06 10.50 8.65
C ASN A 145 -22.97 9.44 7.54
N TYR A 146 -21.76 9.16 7.07
CA TYR A 146 -21.48 8.17 6.02
C TYR A 146 -20.46 7.16 6.52
N TRP A 147 -20.62 5.88 6.17
CA TRP A 147 -19.60 4.89 6.48
C TRP A 147 -18.34 5.12 5.65
N ILE A 148 -17.19 5.16 6.34
CA ILE A 148 -15.88 4.88 5.76
C ILE A 148 -15.67 3.38 5.95
N ARG A 149 -15.32 2.66 4.89
CA ARG A 149 -15.22 1.19 4.89
C ARG A 149 -13.81 0.76 4.51
N ALA A 150 -13.30 -0.27 5.17
CA ALA A 150 -12.02 -0.89 4.87
C ALA A 150 -12.12 -2.42 5.00
N ALA A 151 -12.54 -3.11 3.95
CA ALA A 151 -12.75 -4.56 3.97
C ALA A 151 -11.41 -5.32 3.84
N PRO A 152 -10.99 -6.14 4.84
CA PRO A 152 -9.77 -6.94 4.76
C PRO A 152 -9.94 -8.16 3.85
N ASN A 153 -8.83 -8.67 3.30
CA ASN A 153 -8.80 -9.91 2.51
C ASN A 153 -8.56 -11.20 3.33
N THR A 154 -8.03 -11.10 4.56
CA THR A 154 -7.55 -12.26 5.34
C THR A 154 -8.61 -12.87 6.27
N VAL A 155 -9.69 -12.15 6.54
CA VAL A 155 -10.83 -12.62 7.34
C VAL A 155 -12.12 -12.36 6.57
N PRO A 156 -13.22 -13.09 6.83
CA PRO A 156 -14.49 -12.86 6.15
C PRO A 156 -14.85 -11.37 6.16
N PRO A 157 -14.98 -10.74 4.98
CA PRO A 157 -15.33 -9.34 4.90
C PRO A 157 -16.72 -9.15 5.51
N GLY A 158 -16.87 -8.13 6.33
CA GLY A 158 -18.11 -7.87 7.03
C GLY A 158 -18.11 -6.50 7.68
N PHE A 159 -19.27 -5.88 7.72
CA PHE A 159 -19.51 -4.59 8.37
C PHE A 159 -20.59 -4.68 9.45
N ASP A 160 -20.92 -5.91 9.87
CA ASP A 160 -21.82 -6.18 10.98
C ASP A 160 -21.37 -5.41 12.22
N ASN A 161 -22.32 -4.79 12.90
CA ASN A 161 -22.09 -3.97 14.08
C ASN A 161 -20.99 -2.88 13.89
N GLY A 162 -20.76 -2.40 12.67
CA GLY A 162 -19.75 -1.37 12.37
C GLY A 162 -18.30 -1.87 12.43
N ARG A 163 -18.05 -3.18 12.33
CA ARG A 163 -16.69 -3.69 12.07
C ARG A 163 -16.14 -3.11 10.77
N ASN A 164 -14.82 -3.03 10.66
CA ASN A 164 -14.13 -2.59 9.44
C ASN A 164 -14.59 -1.21 8.93
N SER A 165 -15.05 -0.36 9.84
CA SER A 165 -15.71 0.90 9.53
C SER A 165 -15.23 2.06 10.40
N ALA A 166 -15.36 3.27 9.86
CA ALA A 166 -15.29 4.54 10.57
C ALA A 166 -16.39 5.48 10.06
N ILE A 167 -16.49 6.68 10.62
CA ILE A 167 -17.58 7.61 10.32
C ILE A 167 -17.02 8.85 9.64
N LEU A 168 -17.47 9.13 8.41
CA LEU A 168 -17.34 10.46 7.82
C LEU A 168 -18.53 11.30 8.29
N ARG A 169 -18.28 12.32 9.14
CA ARG A 169 -19.33 13.14 9.74
C ARG A 169 -19.32 14.55 9.18
N TYR A 170 -20.42 14.94 8.54
CA TYR A 170 -20.62 16.32 8.14
C TYR A 170 -20.90 17.22 9.36
N LYS A 171 -20.35 18.43 9.36
CA LYS A 171 -20.65 19.44 10.38
C LYS A 171 -22.15 19.73 10.40
N GLY A 172 -22.79 19.51 11.56
CA GLY A 172 -24.24 19.64 11.75
C GLY A 172 -25.01 18.32 11.74
N ALA A 173 -24.37 17.20 11.36
CA ALA A 173 -24.98 15.88 11.47
C ALA A 173 -25.05 15.42 12.94
N PRO A 174 -26.05 14.60 13.33
CA PRO A 174 -26.17 14.06 14.67
C PRO A 174 -25.00 13.13 15.02
N THR A 175 -24.67 13.02 16.31
CA THR A 175 -23.64 12.10 16.81
C THR A 175 -24.21 10.69 16.95
N VAL A 176 -24.42 10.03 15.82
CA VAL A 176 -24.91 8.66 15.70
C VAL A 176 -24.09 7.90 14.64
N ASP A 177 -24.20 6.57 14.64
CA ASP A 177 -23.62 5.72 13.61
C ASP A 177 -24.36 5.93 12.27
N PRO A 178 -23.66 5.92 11.11
CA PRO A 178 -24.30 5.97 9.80
C PRO A 178 -25.29 4.84 9.56
N THR A 179 -26.34 5.12 8.78
CA THR A 179 -27.31 4.12 8.30
C THR A 179 -27.22 3.91 6.80
N THR A 180 -26.16 4.42 6.17
CA THR A 180 -25.96 4.36 4.72
C THR A 180 -25.76 2.91 4.25
N PRO A 181 -26.42 2.51 3.14
CA PRO A 181 -26.29 1.15 2.63
C PRO A 181 -24.90 0.95 2.01
N LEU A 182 -24.38 -0.27 2.10
CA LEU A 182 -23.24 -0.69 1.30
C LEU A 182 -23.66 -0.71 -0.18
N VAL A 183 -22.87 -0.07 -1.03
CA VAL A 183 -23.06 -0.08 -2.48
C VAL A 183 -21.82 -0.69 -3.11
N GLU A 184 -22.03 -1.60 -4.08
CA GLU A 184 -20.94 -2.21 -4.84
C GLU A 184 -20.16 -1.16 -5.64
N SER A 185 -18.84 -1.32 -5.68
CA SER A 185 -17.95 -0.44 -6.44
C SER A 185 -18.20 -0.62 -7.94
N THR A 186 -18.44 0.50 -8.63
CA THR A 186 -18.64 0.55 -10.08
C THR A 186 -17.41 1.10 -10.82
N GLN A 187 -16.51 1.74 -10.08
CA GLN A 187 -15.29 2.35 -10.59
C GLN A 187 -14.12 2.07 -9.63
N PRO A 188 -13.75 0.79 -9.42
CA PRO A 188 -12.63 0.44 -8.55
C PRO A 188 -11.32 0.95 -9.15
N MET A 189 -10.37 1.28 -8.27
CA MET A 189 -9.02 1.63 -8.69
C MET A 189 -8.35 0.45 -9.40
N VAL A 190 -7.79 0.71 -10.58
CA VAL A 190 -6.93 -0.21 -11.33
C VAL A 190 -5.57 0.45 -11.50
N GLU A 191 -4.50 -0.21 -11.04
CA GLU A 191 -3.15 0.40 -10.99
C GLU A 191 -2.65 0.87 -12.36
N THR A 192 -3.00 0.16 -13.44
CA THR A 192 -2.60 0.51 -14.80
C THR A 192 -3.19 1.83 -15.32
N ASN A 193 -4.22 2.35 -14.66
CA ASN A 193 -4.83 3.64 -14.96
C ASN A 193 -4.17 4.79 -14.18
N LEU A 194 -3.25 4.49 -13.26
CA LEU A 194 -2.42 5.47 -12.60
C LEU A 194 -1.23 5.81 -13.50
N HIS A 195 -1.03 7.10 -13.75
CA HIS A 195 0.04 7.61 -14.59
C HIS A 195 0.86 8.62 -13.81
N ALA A 196 2.18 8.45 -13.78
CA ALA A 196 3.07 9.43 -13.17
C ALA A 196 2.86 10.81 -13.81
N ARG A 197 2.90 11.87 -12.99
CA ARG A 197 2.80 13.24 -13.48
C ARG A 197 4.15 13.76 -13.98
N GLU A 198 5.19 13.64 -13.15
CA GLU A 198 6.52 14.19 -13.44
C GLU A 198 7.43 13.15 -14.10
N ASN A 199 8.10 13.57 -15.18
CA ASN A 199 9.07 12.76 -15.93
C ASN A 199 8.57 11.34 -16.21
N PRO A 200 7.38 11.15 -16.80
CA PRO A 200 6.59 9.92 -16.66
C PRO A 200 7.20 8.67 -17.31
N SER A 201 8.08 8.83 -18.29
CA SER A 201 8.66 7.69 -19.02
C SER A 201 9.56 6.83 -18.13
N ALA A 202 9.44 5.52 -18.30
CA ALA A 202 10.35 4.56 -17.68
C ALA A 202 11.74 4.61 -18.33
N LEU A 203 12.76 4.40 -17.52
CA LEU A 203 14.16 4.42 -17.95
C LEU A 203 14.53 3.15 -18.73
N GLY A 204 15.59 3.23 -19.54
CA GLY A 204 16.01 2.15 -20.44
C GLY A 204 15.22 2.13 -21.76
N LYS A 205 15.47 1.12 -22.59
CA LYS A 205 14.76 0.92 -23.86
C LYS A 205 13.33 0.43 -23.62
N HIS A 206 12.36 0.87 -24.41
CA HIS A 206 10.93 0.54 -24.25
C HIS A 206 10.56 -0.85 -24.76
N VAL A 207 11.29 -1.86 -24.29
CA VAL A 207 11.09 -3.29 -24.57
C VAL A 207 11.42 -4.08 -23.30
N PRO A 208 10.80 -5.25 -23.05
CA PRO A 208 11.19 -6.12 -21.94
C PRO A 208 12.67 -6.49 -22.02
N GLY A 209 13.38 -6.51 -20.89
CA GLY A 209 14.84 -6.69 -20.85
C GLY A 209 15.64 -5.49 -21.37
N GLY A 210 14.99 -4.34 -21.55
CA GLY A 210 15.58 -3.14 -22.15
C GLY A 210 16.41 -2.26 -21.21
N ALA A 211 16.61 -2.67 -19.95
CA ALA A 211 17.45 -1.96 -18.99
C ALA A 211 18.92 -2.41 -19.08
N ASP A 212 19.84 -1.69 -18.43
CA ASP A 212 21.26 -2.05 -18.38
C ASP A 212 21.50 -3.33 -17.55
N ILE A 213 20.74 -3.49 -16.46
CA ILE A 213 20.75 -4.64 -15.57
C ILE A 213 19.33 -5.20 -15.51
N ASN A 214 19.18 -6.49 -15.76
CA ASN A 214 17.87 -7.15 -15.76
C ASN A 214 17.94 -8.39 -14.88
N TYR A 215 17.06 -8.47 -13.89
CA TYR A 215 16.93 -9.63 -13.01
C TYR A 215 15.50 -10.14 -12.97
N THR A 216 15.38 -11.46 -12.81
CA THR A 216 14.16 -12.10 -12.36
C THR A 216 14.33 -12.53 -10.91
N LEU A 217 13.34 -12.22 -10.09
CA LEU A 217 13.28 -12.59 -8.68
C LEU A 217 12.12 -13.57 -8.49
N ASP A 218 12.41 -14.86 -8.59
CA ASP A 218 11.43 -15.92 -8.45
C ASP A 218 11.08 -16.10 -6.98
N VAL A 219 9.85 -15.74 -6.61
CA VAL A 219 9.33 -15.89 -5.26
C VAL A 219 8.68 -17.27 -5.13
N THR A 220 9.23 -18.11 -4.26
CA THR A 220 8.74 -19.48 -4.01
C THR A 220 8.49 -19.70 -2.53
N PHE A 221 7.83 -20.82 -2.20
CA PHE A 221 7.63 -21.25 -0.83
C PHE A 221 8.10 -22.69 -0.68
N ASN A 222 9.00 -22.92 0.28
CA ASN A 222 9.65 -24.19 0.50
C ASN A 222 9.93 -24.39 1.99
N ALA A 223 9.64 -25.60 2.49
CA ALA A 223 9.90 -25.99 3.88
C ALA A 223 9.43 -24.98 4.95
N GLY A 224 8.32 -24.27 4.72
CA GLY A 224 7.76 -23.30 5.67
C GLY A 224 8.29 -21.87 5.52
N LEU A 225 9.16 -21.60 4.55
CA LEU A 225 9.78 -20.31 4.33
C LEU A 225 9.51 -19.80 2.92
N LEU A 226 9.41 -18.47 2.78
CA LEU A 226 9.51 -17.81 1.49
C LEU A 226 10.98 -17.79 1.05
N GLU A 227 11.18 -17.95 -0.25
CA GLU A 227 12.48 -17.92 -0.91
C GLU A 227 12.43 -16.92 -2.06
N VAL A 228 13.57 -16.30 -2.34
CA VAL A 228 13.80 -15.56 -3.59
C VAL A 228 14.95 -16.24 -4.31
N ASN A 229 14.71 -16.71 -5.53
CA ASN A 229 15.67 -17.50 -6.32
C ASN A 229 16.26 -18.68 -5.53
N GLY A 230 15.40 -19.40 -4.80
CA GLY A 230 15.76 -20.60 -4.02
C GLY A 230 16.52 -20.34 -2.72
N THR A 231 16.59 -19.08 -2.24
CA THR A 231 17.21 -18.74 -0.95
C THR A 231 16.25 -17.99 -0.05
N SER A 232 16.06 -18.47 1.19
CA SER A 232 15.38 -17.71 2.25
C SER A 232 16.34 -16.75 2.92
N PHE A 233 15.93 -15.48 3.05
CA PHE A 233 16.73 -14.49 3.75
C PHE A 233 16.78 -14.79 5.26
N VAL A 234 18.00 -14.82 5.80
CA VAL A 234 18.25 -14.90 7.24
C VAL A 234 19.14 -13.73 7.62
N ALA A 235 18.67 -12.90 8.56
CA ALA A 235 19.41 -11.73 8.99
C ALA A 235 20.84 -12.11 9.45
N PRO A 236 21.89 -11.47 8.91
CA PRO A 236 23.26 -11.79 9.29
C PRO A 236 23.56 -11.23 10.68
N GLY A 237 24.46 -11.89 11.43
CA GLY A 237 24.90 -11.41 12.74
C GLY A 237 25.62 -10.05 12.70
N VAL A 238 26.17 -9.69 11.53
CA VAL A 238 26.76 -8.37 11.26
C VAL A 238 25.92 -7.67 10.19
N PRO A 239 25.40 -6.45 10.43
CA PRO A 239 24.61 -5.72 9.43
C PRO A 239 25.34 -5.57 8.10
N VAL A 240 24.62 -5.70 6.98
CA VAL A 240 25.20 -5.65 5.62
C VAL A 240 26.02 -4.38 5.40
N LEU A 241 25.52 -3.22 5.83
CA LEU A 241 26.26 -1.96 5.75
C LEU A 241 27.60 -2.01 6.50
N LEU A 242 27.63 -2.60 7.70
CA LEU A 242 28.86 -2.72 8.47
C LEU A 242 29.85 -3.69 7.82
N GLN A 243 29.38 -4.75 7.15
CA GLN A 243 30.26 -5.63 6.38
C GLN A 243 30.95 -4.87 5.24
N ILE A 244 30.21 -4.01 4.51
CA ILE A 244 30.75 -3.15 3.45
C ILE A 244 31.78 -2.16 4.02
N LEU A 245 31.44 -1.46 5.10
CA LEU A 245 32.34 -0.51 5.77
C LEU A 245 33.59 -1.18 6.33
N SER A 246 33.50 -2.47 6.70
CA SER A 246 34.62 -3.27 7.20
C SER A 246 35.47 -3.91 6.10
N GLY A 247 35.17 -3.64 4.82
CA GLY A 247 36.03 -4.01 3.70
C GLY A 247 35.45 -4.98 2.69
N ALA A 248 34.24 -5.53 2.88
CA ALA A 248 33.59 -6.33 1.85
C ALA A 248 33.32 -5.49 0.59
N LYS A 249 33.69 -6.00 -0.59
CA LYS A 249 33.61 -5.22 -1.86
C LYS A 249 32.65 -5.81 -2.88
N LYS A 250 32.41 -7.12 -2.85
CA LYS A 250 31.53 -7.82 -3.80
C LYS A 250 30.35 -8.47 -3.08
N ALA A 251 29.26 -8.75 -3.79
CA ALA A 251 28.16 -9.55 -3.23
C ALA A 251 28.63 -10.91 -2.71
N SER A 252 29.64 -11.52 -3.35
CA SER A 252 30.26 -12.78 -2.92
C SER A 252 30.97 -12.69 -1.57
N ASP A 253 31.31 -11.50 -1.09
CA ASP A 253 31.97 -11.28 0.20
C ASP A 253 30.94 -11.13 1.33
N LEU A 254 29.72 -10.72 1.00
CA LEU A 254 28.66 -10.36 1.94
C LEU A 254 27.87 -11.58 2.43
N LEU A 255 27.25 -11.42 3.60
CA LEU A 255 26.27 -12.34 4.20
C LEU A 255 24.91 -11.65 4.32
N PRO A 256 23.80 -12.40 4.21
CA PRO A 256 23.72 -13.85 3.97
C PRO A 256 24.00 -14.21 2.50
N LYS A 257 24.63 -15.36 2.26
CA LYS A 257 24.90 -15.85 0.90
C LYS A 257 23.60 -16.15 0.17
N GLY A 258 23.55 -15.85 -1.13
CA GLY A 258 22.37 -16.10 -1.97
C GLY A 258 21.29 -15.02 -1.91
N SER A 259 21.34 -14.08 -0.95
CA SER A 259 20.33 -13.00 -0.82
C SER A 259 20.85 -11.60 -1.13
N ILE A 260 22.09 -11.46 -1.60
CA ILE A 260 22.71 -10.18 -1.93
C ILE A 260 22.96 -10.11 -3.43
N TYR A 261 22.33 -9.14 -4.08
CA TYR A 261 22.46 -8.86 -5.51
C TYR A 261 23.23 -7.55 -5.69
N GLU A 262 24.33 -7.60 -6.44
CA GLU A 262 25.16 -6.42 -6.69
C GLU A 262 24.57 -5.62 -7.86
N LEU A 263 24.49 -4.30 -7.68
CA LEU A 263 24.08 -3.39 -8.74
C LEU A 263 25.21 -2.38 -8.98
N ALA A 264 25.57 -2.19 -10.25
CA ALA A 264 26.47 -1.11 -10.62
C ALA A 264 25.75 0.25 -10.48
N PRO A 265 26.44 1.32 -10.04
CA PRO A 265 25.85 2.65 -9.96
C PRO A 265 25.60 3.24 -11.35
N TYR A 266 24.67 4.20 -11.44
CA TYR A 266 24.34 4.92 -12.67
C TYR A 266 23.79 4.04 -13.79
N LYS A 267 23.01 3.02 -13.44
CA LYS A 267 22.44 2.04 -14.38
C LYS A 267 20.93 1.95 -14.26
N SER A 268 20.27 1.79 -15.40
CA SER A 268 18.86 1.39 -15.41
C SER A 268 18.74 -0.08 -15.01
N VAL A 269 17.80 -0.37 -14.10
CA VAL A 269 17.56 -1.72 -13.60
C VAL A 269 16.11 -2.10 -13.90
N GLU A 270 15.90 -3.31 -14.42
CA GLU A 270 14.59 -3.95 -14.53
C GLU A 270 14.55 -5.17 -13.62
N LEU A 271 13.52 -5.24 -12.77
CA LEU A 271 13.22 -6.42 -11.97
C LEU A 271 11.88 -6.99 -12.42
N VAL A 272 11.88 -8.25 -12.85
CA VAL A 272 10.68 -9.05 -13.07
C VAL A 272 10.45 -9.90 -11.82
N ILE A 273 9.26 -9.81 -11.24
CA ILE A 273 8.90 -10.51 -10.00
C ILE A 273 7.61 -11.28 -10.26
N PRO A 274 7.71 -12.57 -10.66
CA PRO A 274 6.55 -13.41 -10.91
C PRO A 274 5.67 -13.57 -9.67
N GLY A 275 4.34 -13.54 -9.87
CA GLY A 275 3.36 -13.80 -8.83
C GLY A 275 3.09 -15.30 -8.60
N GLY A 276 2.09 -15.60 -7.77
CA GLY A 276 1.56 -16.97 -7.61
C GLY A 276 2.14 -17.79 -6.46
N ALA A 277 3.10 -17.26 -5.71
CA ALA A 277 3.52 -17.87 -4.44
C ALA A 277 2.34 -17.95 -3.44
N ILE A 278 2.35 -18.96 -2.56
CA ILE A 278 1.33 -19.13 -1.52
C ILE A 278 1.24 -17.88 -0.63
N GLY A 279 0.03 -17.56 -0.16
CA GLY A 279 -0.25 -16.30 0.53
C GLY A 279 -0.19 -15.07 -0.40
N GLY A 280 -0.25 -15.31 -1.72
CA GLY A 280 -0.01 -14.35 -2.79
C GLY A 280 -0.90 -13.12 -2.81
N GLY A 281 -0.59 -12.22 -3.73
CA GLY A 281 -0.92 -10.80 -3.59
C GLY A 281 0.16 -10.05 -2.79
N HIS A 282 1.40 -10.57 -2.80
CA HIS A 282 2.52 -10.06 -1.98
C HIS A 282 2.88 -8.63 -2.38
N PRO A 283 2.80 -7.65 -1.47
CA PRO A 283 3.31 -6.31 -1.72
C PRO A 283 4.84 -6.28 -1.51
N VAL A 284 5.58 -6.11 -2.60
CA VAL A 284 7.04 -5.98 -2.57
C VAL A 284 7.42 -4.50 -2.44
N HIS A 285 8.27 -4.20 -1.45
CA HIS A 285 8.83 -2.88 -1.19
C HIS A 285 10.32 -2.83 -1.58
N LEU A 286 10.76 -1.72 -2.18
CA LEU A 286 12.17 -1.43 -2.43
C LEU A 286 12.64 -0.22 -1.62
N HIS A 287 13.57 -0.44 -0.70
CA HIS A 287 14.19 0.65 0.06
C HIS A 287 15.06 1.54 -0.83
N GLY A 288 15.17 2.83 -0.51
CA GLY A 288 16.08 3.78 -1.16
C GLY A 288 15.64 4.27 -2.55
N HIS A 289 14.55 3.72 -3.12
CA HIS A 289 14.08 4.06 -4.46
C HIS A 289 12.56 4.19 -4.52
N SER A 290 12.09 5.06 -5.41
CA SER A 290 10.82 4.85 -6.12
C SER A 290 11.13 4.19 -7.47
N PHE A 291 10.19 3.41 -7.98
CA PHE A 291 10.31 2.69 -9.25
C PHE A 291 9.07 2.89 -10.11
N SER A 292 9.23 2.82 -11.42
CA SER A 292 8.16 2.75 -12.40
C SER A 292 7.62 1.33 -12.48
N VAL A 293 6.31 1.14 -12.29
CA VAL A 293 5.64 -0.17 -12.48
C VAL A 293 5.29 -0.32 -13.96
N VAL A 294 6.22 -0.84 -14.75
CA VAL A 294 6.05 -0.97 -16.21
C VAL A 294 5.09 -2.09 -16.58
N ARG A 295 4.83 -3.04 -15.67
CA ARG A 295 3.77 -4.06 -15.79
C ARG A 295 3.22 -4.38 -14.41
N SER A 296 1.93 -4.10 -14.20
CA SER A 296 1.21 -4.39 -12.96
C SER A 296 0.68 -5.84 -12.93
N ALA A 297 0.42 -6.36 -11.74
CA ALA A 297 -0.35 -7.59 -11.55
C ALA A 297 -1.72 -7.51 -12.24
N GLY A 298 -2.20 -8.64 -12.78
CA GLY A 298 -3.43 -8.75 -13.54
C GLY A 298 -3.35 -8.18 -14.96
N ASN A 299 -2.19 -7.71 -15.41
CA ASN A 299 -1.99 -7.15 -16.74
C ASN A 299 -0.86 -7.84 -17.52
N SER A 300 -1.06 -8.02 -18.82
CA SER A 300 -0.07 -8.57 -19.74
C SER A 300 0.68 -7.51 -20.56
N SER A 301 0.17 -6.28 -20.59
CA SER A 301 0.75 -5.19 -21.37
C SER A 301 1.79 -4.41 -20.57
N TYR A 302 2.83 -3.96 -21.26
CA TYR A 302 3.85 -3.06 -20.70
C TYR A 302 3.52 -1.60 -20.98
N ASN A 303 3.73 -0.73 -20.00
CA ASN A 303 3.68 0.71 -20.14
C ASN A 303 5.05 1.32 -19.82
N TYR A 304 5.77 1.77 -20.85
CA TYR A 304 7.03 2.50 -20.70
C TYR A 304 6.88 4.02 -20.86
N ALA A 305 5.72 4.48 -21.32
CA ALA A 305 5.48 5.88 -21.66
C ALA A 305 5.13 6.70 -20.40
N ASN A 306 4.25 6.17 -19.55
CA ASN A 306 3.78 6.85 -18.36
C ASN A 306 3.30 5.91 -17.22
N PRO A 307 4.05 4.85 -16.88
CA PRO A 307 3.69 4.00 -15.75
C PRO A 307 3.63 4.77 -14.44
N VAL A 308 2.80 4.32 -13.50
CA VAL A 308 2.81 4.83 -12.12
C VAL A 308 4.19 4.63 -11.50
N ARG A 309 4.62 5.60 -10.69
CA ARG A 309 5.80 5.49 -9.82
C ARG A 309 5.38 5.31 -8.38
N ARG A 310 6.03 4.37 -7.69
CA ARG A 310 5.76 4.02 -6.28
C ARG A 310 6.94 3.26 -5.70
N ASP A 311 6.84 2.88 -4.44
CA ASP A 311 7.88 2.14 -3.70
C ASP A 311 7.40 0.77 -3.17
N VAL A 312 6.10 0.48 -3.26
CA VAL A 312 5.48 -0.79 -2.88
C VAL A 312 4.50 -1.25 -3.96
N VAL A 313 4.65 -2.45 -4.51
CA VAL A 313 3.79 -2.97 -5.59
C VAL A 313 3.31 -4.38 -5.29
N ASN A 314 2.04 -4.68 -5.59
CA ASN A 314 1.51 -6.04 -5.54
C ASN A 314 2.05 -6.84 -6.73
N ILE A 315 2.67 -8.00 -6.46
CA ILE A 315 3.22 -8.85 -7.53
C ILE A 315 2.18 -9.79 -8.18
N GLY A 316 0.98 -9.88 -7.61
CA GLY A 316 -0.12 -10.69 -8.12
C GLY A 316 -0.29 -12.03 -7.41
N THR A 317 -1.35 -12.74 -7.80
CA THR A 317 -1.80 -13.99 -7.16
C THR A 317 -1.65 -15.20 -8.06
N THR A 318 -1.28 -14.99 -9.34
CA THR A 318 -1.17 -16.05 -10.34
C THR A 318 0.25 -16.14 -10.88
N SER A 319 0.66 -17.31 -11.36
CA SER A 319 1.94 -17.48 -12.04
C SER A 319 2.02 -16.75 -13.39
N SER A 320 0.86 -16.35 -13.95
CA SER A 320 0.80 -15.49 -15.13
C SER A 320 1.11 -14.03 -14.84
N ASP A 321 1.03 -13.60 -13.58
CA ASP A 321 1.46 -12.27 -13.17
C ASP A 321 2.99 -12.19 -13.25
N GLN A 322 3.47 -11.21 -13.99
CA GLN A 322 4.88 -10.96 -14.23
C GLN A 322 5.12 -9.48 -13.93
N THR A 323 4.88 -9.11 -12.68
CA THR A 323 4.98 -7.71 -12.26
C THR A 323 6.41 -7.24 -12.52
N THR A 324 6.55 -6.13 -13.24
CA THR A 324 7.86 -5.63 -13.68
C THR A 324 8.02 -4.19 -13.24
N ILE A 325 9.14 -3.91 -12.58
CA ILE A 325 9.50 -2.57 -12.12
C ILE A 325 10.82 -2.11 -12.70
N ARG A 326 10.97 -0.79 -12.90
CA ARG A 326 12.22 -0.16 -13.32
C ARG A 326 12.63 1.01 -12.43
N PHE A 327 13.93 1.11 -12.17
CA PHE A 327 14.53 2.22 -11.43
C PHE A 327 15.96 2.48 -11.94
N TYR A 328 16.64 3.44 -11.31
CA TYR A 328 18.00 3.84 -11.63
C TYR A 328 18.86 3.86 -10.37
N THR A 329 20.07 3.32 -10.47
CA THR A 329 21.09 3.28 -9.42
C THR A 329 22.10 4.40 -9.54
#